data_AF-A0A0U3ELA6-F1
#
_entry.id   AF-A0A0U3ELA6-F1
#
_cell.length_a   1.000
_cell.length_b   1.000
_cell.length_c   1.000
_cell.angle_alpha   90.00
_cell.angle_beta   90.00
_cell.angle_gamma   90.00
#
_symmetry.space_group_name_H-M   'P 1'
#
loop_
_entity.id
_entity.type
_entity.pdbx_description
1 polymer ?
#
loop_
_entity_poly.entity_id
_entity_poly.type
_entity_poly.pdbx_seq_one_letter_code
_entity_poly.pdbx_strand_id
1 'polypeptide(L)'
;MAILIDDELKMLVECKSVKTKLNSNHLNQLLRYYSVSDCKIAILTNGVDYWFFTDSVNPGRMDSEAFLKLNIINDDLSILEIFSREKFSDEKIENLVGELKYKTLIREKLLSEFSYPSQDFVTLIAKEVSSERITAKKRNMFKKLITEELETILANVVLDYRDRQNPIITTPEEIEGFYIVRSILSEIIDSERVAIRDRQSYCAILLDDNQNYTICRLYFNDLDNLAIALFDSMEKNSIGSRVEENVAINKISEIHDFRDKLLKTVKVYLKEKK
;
A
#
# COMPACT_ATOMS: atom_id res chain seq x y z
N MET A 1 26.28 29.16 0.20
CA MET A 1 25.35 30.27 0.52
C MET A 1 25.01 30.19 2.00
N ALA A 2 24.74 31.33 2.64
CA ALA A 2 24.37 31.41 4.05
C ALA A 2 23.06 32.18 4.17
N ILE A 3 22.21 31.78 5.10
CA ILE A 3 20.96 32.48 5.43
C ILE A 3 21.10 33.02 6.85
N LEU A 4 20.91 34.34 6.96
CA LEU A 4 20.92 35.05 8.23
C LEU A 4 19.48 35.39 8.61
N ILE A 5 19.14 35.19 9.88
CA ILE A 5 17.89 35.64 10.49
C ILE A 5 18.30 36.54 11.65
N ASP A 6 17.86 37.80 11.59
CA ASP A 6 18.21 38.84 12.58
C ASP A 6 19.74 38.95 12.80
N ASP A 7 20.47 38.99 11.68
CA ASP A 7 21.94 39.06 11.58
C ASP A 7 22.73 37.87 12.16
N GLU A 8 22.04 36.82 12.62
CA GLU A 8 22.68 35.57 13.05
C GLU A 8 22.67 34.52 11.93
N LEU A 9 23.79 33.82 11.76
CA LEU A 9 23.90 32.71 10.81
C LEU A 9 23.04 31.52 11.28
N LYS A 10 21.88 31.32 10.63
CA LYS A 10 20.97 30.21 10.99
C LYS A 10 21.08 29.01 10.07
N MET A 11 21.35 29.22 8.78
CA MET A 11 21.41 28.10 7.81
C MET A 11 22.58 28.23 6.84
N LEU A 12 23.19 27.09 6.53
CA LEU A 12 24.16 26.93 5.45
C LEU A 12 23.53 26.19 4.29
N VAL A 13 23.76 26.66 3.06
CA VAL A 13 23.20 26.07 1.85
C VAL A 13 24.31 25.77 0.84
N GLU A 14 24.41 24.52 0.45
CA GLU A 14 25.27 24.02 -0.62
C GLU A 14 24.41 23.61 -1.82
N CYS A 15 24.67 24.22 -2.97
CA CYS A 15 23.90 24.00 -4.19
C CYS A 15 24.74 23.31 -5.26
N LYS A 16 24.16 22.29 -5.91
CA LYS A 16 24.73 21.57 -7.05
C LYS A 16 23.92 21.85 -8.31
N SER A 17 24.47 21.46 -9.46
CA SER A 17 23.76 21.53 -10.74
C SER A 17 22.48 20.70 -10.67
N VAL A 18 21.40 21.19 -11.30
CA VAL A 18 20.11 20.47 -11.42
C VAL A 18 20.23 19.08 -12.03
N LYS A 19 21.26 18.84 -12.86
CA LYS A 19 21.53 17.53 -13.46
C LYS A 19 22.19 16.54 -12.50
N THR A 20 22.64 16.99 -11.32
CA THR A 20 23.36 16.18 -10.35
C THR A 20 22.39 15.47 -9.42
N LYS A 21 22.44 14.14 -9.40
CA LYS A 21 21.76 13.35 -8.36
C LYS A 21 22.51 13.51 -7.04
N LEU A 22 21.82 14.04 -6.03
CA LEU A 22 22.41 14.25 -4.70
C LEU A 22 22.84 12.91 -4.07
N ASN A 23 23.96 12.94 -3.36
CA ASN A 23 24.52 11.81 -2.63
C ASN A 23 25.51 12.31 -1.57
N SER A 24 25.98 11.42 -0.70
CA SER A 24 26.85 11.74 0.43
C SER A 24 28.20 12.35 0.04
N ASN A 25 28.74 12.08 -1.16
CA ASN A 25 30.01 12.66 -1.59
C ASN A 25 29.94 14.18 -1.76
N HIS A 26 28.74 14.74 -1.92
CA HIS A 26 28.53 16.17 -2.04
C HIS A 26 28.50 16.89 -0.68
N LEU A 27 28.54 16.17 0.45
CA LEU A 27 28.47 16.75 1.79
C LEU A 27 29.79 17.36 2.27
N ASN A 28 30.92 16.98 1.68
CA ASN A 28 32.26 17.40 2.15
C ASN A 28 32.40 18.92 2.29
N GLN A 29 31.83 19.69 1.36
CA GLN A 29 31.88 21.14 1.41
C GLN A 29 31.02 21.70 2.56
N LEU A 30 29.79 21.18 2.69
CA LEU A 30 28.86 21.58 3.73
C LEU A 30 29.39 21.23 5.13
N LEU A 31 29.97 20.04 5.30
CA LEU A 31 30.63 19.59 6.54
C LEU A 31 31.73 20.55 7.00
N ARG A 32 32.61 20.98 6.07
CA ARG A 32 33.69 21.91 6.39
C ARG A 32 33.16 23.26 6.87
N TYR A 33 32.13 23.80 6.21
CA TYR A 33 31.53 25.07 6.62
C TYR A 33 30.77 24.94 7.94
N TYR A 34 30.04 23.85 8.14
CA TYR A 34 29.28 23.60 9.36
C TYR A 34 30.20 23.55 10.60
N SER A 35 31.32 22.82 10.52
CA SER A 35 32.25 22.62 11.65
C SER A 35 32.93 23.88 12.18
N VAL A 36 32.91 24.98 11.41
CA VAL A 36 33.55 26.26 11.77
C VAL A 36 32.52 27.38 11.96
N SER A 37 31.25 27.02 12.10
CA SER A 37 30.14 27.96 12.23
C SER A 37 29.23 27.58 13.38
N ASP A 38 28.54 28.56 13.97
CA ASP A 38 27.50 28.32 14.99
C ASP A 38 26.14 27.95 14.38
N CYS A 39 26.13 27.56 13.10
CA CYS A 39 24.93 27.22 12.36
C CYS A 39 24.33 25.89 12.84
N LYS A 40 22.98 25.84 12.92
CA LYS A 40 22.23 24.65 13.38
C LYS A 40 21.61 23.82 12.26
N ILE A 41 21.59 24.36 11.04
CA ILE A 41 20.90 23.75 9.90
C ILE A 41 21.76 23.85 8.66
N ALA A 42 21.99 22.72 8.02
CA ALA A 42 22.68 22.64 6.74
C ALA A 42 21.73 22.12 5.67
N ILE A 43 21.81 22.65 4.46
CA ILE A 43 20.95 22.29 3.33
C ILE A 43 21.84 21.93 2.15
N LEU A 44 21.65 20.71 1.62
CA LEU A 44 22.21 20.31 0.33
C LEU A 44 21.08 20.26 -0.70
N THR A 45 21.26 20.93 -1.85
CA THR A 45 20.25 20.96 -2.91
C THR A 45 20.83 20.92 -4.32
N ASN A 46 20.07 20.43 -5.28
CA ASN A 46 20.31 20.61 -6.73
C ASN A 46 19.26 21.55 -7.38
N GLY A 47 18.44 22.23 -6.57
CA GLY A 47 17.31 23.04 -7.01
C GLY A 47 16.01 22.28 -7.24
N VAL A 48 15.99 20.95 -7.10
CA VAL A 48 14.77 20.12 -7.13
C VAL A 48 14.64 19.32 -5.83
N ASP A 49 15.70 18.64 -5.43
CA ASP A 49 15.81 17.92 -4.16
C ASP A 49 16.47 18.82 -3.11
N TYR A 50 15.95 18.82 -1.89
CA TYR A 50 16.45 19.57 -0.75
C TYR A 50 16.61 18.64 0.44
N TRP A 51 17.84 18.50 0.93
CA TRP A 51 18.19 17.65 2.07
C TRP A 51 18.65 18.52 3.22
N PHE A 52 17.96 18.45 4.35
CA PHE A 52 18.21 19.24 5.55
C PHE A 52 18.91 18.40 6.60
N PHE A 53 19.98 18.95 7.17
CA PHE A 53 20.84 18.36 8.17
C PHE A 53 20.89 19.26 9.40
N THR A 54 21.19 18.66 10.54
CA THR A 54 21.39 19.34 11.81
C THR A 54 22.50 18.62 12.60
N ASP A 55 22.74 18.99 13.86
CA ASP A 55 23.72 18.40 14.77
C ASP A 55 23.06 17.65 15.94
N SER A 56 21.93 16.99 15.67
CA SER A 56 21.05 16.40 16.68
C SER A 56 21.67 15.20 17.40
N VAL A 57 22.67 14.54 16.80
CA VAL A 57 23.38 13.42 17.42
C VAL A 57 24.55 13.92 18.27
N ASN A 58 25.36 14.84 17.73
CA ASN A 58 26.52 15.40 18.40
C ASN A 58 26.57 16.91 18.18
N PRO A 59 26.28 17.75 19.20
CA PRO A 59 26.28 19.20 19.05
C PRO A 59 27.58 19.74 18.42
N GLY A 60 27.45 20.65 17.45
CA GLY A 60 28.56 21.22 16.68
C GLY A 60 29.10 20.31 15.55
N ARG A 61 28.60 19.08 15.43
CA ARG A 61 28.97 18.15 14.35
C ARG A 61 27.72 17.74 13.58
N MET A 62 27.64 18.20 12.33
CA MET A 62 26.56 17.85 11.41
C MET A 62 26.38 16.32 11.31
N ASP A 63 25.12 15.89 11.39
CA ASP A 63 24.70 14.52 11.20
C ASP A 63 25.00 14.06 9.76
N SER A 64 25.34 12.79 9.59
CA SER A 64 25.62 12.23 8.25
C SER A 64 24.36 12.00 7.41
N GLU A 65 23.22 11.86 8.08
CA GLU A 65 21.92 11.64 7.48
C GLU A 65 21.05 12.89 7.61
N ALA A 66 20.33 13.22 6.54
CA ALA A 66 19.37 14.31 6.57
C ALA A 66 18.12 13.91 7.36
N PHE A 67 17.64 14.80 8.22
CA PHE A 67 16.41 14.58 9.00
C PHE A 67 15.15 14.87 8.16
N LEU A 68 15.28 15.69 7.11
CA LEU A 68 14.21 16.03 6.17
C LEU A 68 14.76 16.01 4.74
N LYS A 69 14.08 15.29 3.85
CA LYS A 69 14.36 15.27 2.41
C LYS A 69 13.05 15.63 1.70
N LEU A 70 13.12 16.62 0.81
CA LEU A 70 11.97 17.11 0.05
C LEU A 70 12.32 17.21 -1.43
N ASN A 71 11.38 16.86 -2.28
CA ASN A 71 11.38 17.12 -3.70
C ASN A 71 10.32 18.19 -4.00
N ILE A 72 10.74 19.36 -4.48
CA ILE A 72 9.83 20.52 -4.64
C ILE A 72 8.72 20.31 -5.67
N ILE A 73 8.85 19.29 -6.53
CA ILE A 73 7.87 18.98 -7.57
C ILE A 73 6.82 17.99 -7.05
N ASN A 74 7.25 17.03 -6.23
CA ASN A 74 6.44 15.86 -5.87
C ASN A 74 5.92 15.87 -4.43
N ASP A 75 6.54 16.63 -3.53
CA ASP A 75 6.23 16.59 -2.09
C ASP A 75 5.39 17.80 -1.64
N ASP A 76 4.66 17.62 -0.55
CA ASP A 76 4.00 18.72 0.17
C ASP A 76 5.04 19.59 0.88
N LEU A 77 5.03 20.89 0.55
CA LEU A 77 5.99 21.87 1.03
C LEU A 77 5.54 22.61 2.29
N SER A 78 4.38 22.27 2.85
CA SER A 78 3.83 22.92 4.05
C SER A 78 4.81 22.90 5.24
N ILE A 79 5.63 21.86 5.34
CA ILE A 79 6.68 21.76 6.37
C ILE A 79 7.73 22.87 6.29
N LEU A 80 7.95 23.48 5.12
CA LEU A 80 8.91 24.56 4.94
C LEU A 80 8.49 25.86 5.65
N GLU A 81 7.21 26.00 6.00
CA GLU A 81 6.68 27.18 6.64
C GLU A 81 7.40 27.49 7.98
N ILE A 82 7.85 26.46 8.70
CA ILE A 82 8.60 26.59 9.96
C ILE A 82 10.01 27.16 9.76
N PHE A 83 10.56 27.08 8.55
CA PHE A 83 11.86 27.65 8.18
C PHE A 83 11.75 29.10 7.68
N SER A 84 10.53 29.65 7.57
CA SER A 84 10.31 31.05 7.21
C SER A 84 10.80 31.99 8.31
N ARG A 85 11.23 33.20 7.94
CA ARG A 85 11.74 34.21 8.87
C ARG A 85 10.81 34.45 10.06
N GLU A 86 9.50 34.49 9.83
CA GLU A 86 8.50 34.80 10.86
C GLU A 86 8.26 33.64 11.84
N LYS A 87 8.41 32.39 11.38
CA LYS A 87 8.09 31.20 12.19
C LYS A 87 9.32 30.49 12.76
N PHE A 88 10.51 30.79 12.24
CA PHE A 88 11.77 30.18 12.64
C PHE A 88 12.06 30.36 14.13
N SER A 89 12.34 29.24 14.82
CA SER A 89 13.00 29.25 16.13
C SER A 89 13.75 27.95 16.34
N ASP A 90 14.88 28.01 17.06
CA ASP A 90 15.72 26.84 17.29
C ASP A 90 14.93 25.72 18.01
N GLU A 91 14.13 26.08 19.02
CA GLU A 91 13.23 25.14 19.74
C GLU A 91 12.24 24.42 18.80
N LYS A 92 11.63 25.14 17.85
CA LYS A 92 10.68 24.55 16.89
C LYS A 92 11.38 23.58 15.94
N ILE A 93 12.58 23.92 15.50
CA ILE A 93 13.38 23.05 14.64
C ILE A 93 13.82 21.80 15.39
N GLU A 94 14.30 21.93 16.63
CA GLU A 94 14.67 20.79 17.47
C GLU A 94 13.48 19.84 17.70
N ASN A 95 12.30 20.39 17.99
CA ASN A 95 11.07 19.61 18.12
C ASN A 95 10.72 18.88 16.81
N LEU A 96 10.80 19.55 15.67
CA LEU A 96 10.53 18.95 14.36
C LEU A 96 11.52 17.82 14.04
N VAL A 97 12.82 18.03 14.29
CA VAL A 97 13.86 17.02 14.09
C VAL A 97 13.55 15.79 14.94
N GLY A 98 13.21 15.99 16.23
CA GLY A 98 12.82 14.92 17.14
C GLY A 98 11.62 14.14 16.61
N GLU A 99 10.55 14.83 16.20
CA GLU A 99 9.34 14.22 15.67
C GLU A 99 9.63 13.38 14.42
N LEU A 100 10.33 13.94 13.43
CA LEU A 100 10.65 13.24 12.18
C LEU A 100 11.56 12.03 12.40
N LYS A 101 12.53 12.14 13.32
CA LYS A 101 13.41 11.05 13.73
C LYS A 101 12.59 9.92 14.35
N TYR A 102 11.74 10.21 15.33
CA TYR A 102 10.90 9.18 15.95
C TYR A 102 9.90 8.59 14.98
N LYS A 103 9.29 9.38 14.10
CA LYS A 103 8.39 8.88 13.05
C LYS A 103 9.08 7.87 12.14
N THR A 104 10.34 8.13 11.77
CA THR A 104 11.16 7.20 10.97
C THR A 104 11.45 5.92 11.75
N LEU A 105 11.96 6.04 12.98
CA LEU A 105 12.29 4.89 13.82
C LEU A 105 11.06 4.02 14.13
N ILE A 106 9.92 4.65 14.43
CA ILE A 106 8.65 3.96 14.67
C ILE A 106 8.22 3.21 13.41
N ARG A 107 8.31 3.84 12.24
CA ARG A 107 7.96 3.20 10.96
C ARG A 107 8.83 1.96 10.71
N GLU A 108 10.14 2.09 10.83
CA GLU A 108 11.08 0.98 10.66
C GLU A 108 10.78 -0.14 11.65
N LYS A 109 10.52 0.22 12.91
CA LYS A 109 10.17 -0.76 13.94
C LYS A 109 8.86 -1.48 13.61
N LEU A 110 7.81 -0.77 13.22
CA LEU A 110 6.53 -1.38 12.82
C LEU A 110 6.68 -2.28 11.60
N LEU A 111 7.42 -1.85 10.57
CA LEU A 111 7.70 -2.68 9.39
C LEU A 111 8.45 -3.97 9.78
N SER A 112 9.42 -3.86 10.70
CA SER A 112 10.15 -5.03 11.20
C SER A 112 9.24 -5.97 11.99
N GLU A 113 8.32 -5.46 12.81
CA GLU A 113 7.36 -6.27 13.56
C GLU A 113 6.35 -6.93 12.63
N PHE A 114 5.92 -6.26 11.56
CA PHE A 114 5.00 -6.85 10.59
C PHE A 114 5.63 -7.97 9.78
N SER A 115 6.92 -7.84 9.45
CA SER A 115 7.67 -8.85 8.70
C SER A 115 8.14 -10.00 9.59
N TYR A 116 8.56 -9.68 10.81
CA TYR A 116 9.09 -10.65 11.77
C TYR A 116 8.64 -10.28 13.20
N PRO A 117 7.43 -10.70 13.60
CA PRO A 117 6.89 -10.41 14.93
C PRO A 117 7.82 -10.84 16.06
N SER A 118 8.21 -9.88 16.89
CA SER A 118 9.00 -10.11 18.10
C SER A 118 8.18 -10.77 19.19
N GLN A 119 8.85 -11.34 20.20
CA GLN A 119 8.14 -11.96 21.33
C GLN A 119 7.31 -10.94 22.13
N ASP A 120 7.81 -9.71 22.26
CA ASP A 120 7.13 -8.64 22.99
C ASP A 120 5.86 -8.21 22.26
N PHE A 121 5.94 -8.02 20.94
CA PHE A 121 4.79 -7.70 20.10
C PHE A 121 3.74 -8.82 20.13
N VAL A 122 4.17 -10.09 19.98
CA VAL A 122 3.27 -11.24 20.11
C VAL A 122 2.60 -11.28 21.47
N THR A 123 3.34 -10.98 22.54
CA THR A 123 2.80 -10.98 23.91
C THR A 123 1.81 -9.84 24.14
N LEU A 124 2.08 -8.66 23.57
CA LEU A 124 1.19 -7.51 23.60
C LEU A 124 -0.17 -7.89 23.00
N ILE A 125 -0.18 -8.38 21.76
CA ILE A 125 -1.41 -8.75 21.07
C ILE A 125 -2.11 -9.93 21.76
N ALA A 126 -1.36 -10.95 22.16
CA ALA A 126 -1.92 -12.14 22.81
C ALA A 126 -2.68 -11.82 24.11
N LYS A 127 -2.24 -10.80 24.87
CA LYS A 127 -2.92 -10.35 26.10
C LYS A 127 -4.25 -9.66 25.82
N GLU A 128 -4.36 -8.95 24.71
CA GLU A 128 -5.59 -8.25 24.32
C GLU A 128 -6.68 -9.21 23.81
N VAL A 129 -6.27 -10.35 23.23
CA VAL A 129 -7.22 -11.29 22.59
C VAL A 129 -7.49 -12.57 23.40
N SER A 130 -6.76 -12.81 24.49
CA SER A 130 -6.92 -14.01 25.33
C SER A 130 -6.86 -13.68 26.82
N SER A 131 -7.90 -14.08 27.55
CA SER A 131 -7.99 -13.98 29.02
C SER A 131 -7.15 -15.03 29.77
N GLU A 132 -6.74 -16.10 29.09
CA GLU A 132 -5.89 -17.13 29.70
C GLU A 132 -4.44 -16.69 29.83
N ARG A 133 -3.73 -17.28 30.80
CA ARG A 133 -2.28 -17.08 30.98
C ARG A 133 -1.50 -17.44 29.72
N ILE A 134 -0.71 -16.49 29.22
CA ILE A 134 0.15 -16.68 28.04
C ILE A 134 1.38 -17.53 28.42
N THR A 135 1.30 -18.83 28.20
CA THR A 135 2.41 -19.79 28.33
C THR A 135 3.33 -19.73 27.11
N ALA A 136 4.53 -20.34 27.17
CA ALA A 136 5.43 -20.42 26.03
C ALA A 136 4.79 -21.12 24.81
N LYS A 137 4.04 -22.21 25.05
CA LYS A 137 3.29 -22.93 24.00
C LYS A 137 2.23 -22.03 23.36
N LYS A 138 1.45 -21.31 24.17
CA LYS A 138 0.41 -20.40 23.67
C LYS A 138 1.03 -19.21 22.92
N ARG A 139 2.16 -18.69 23.38
CA ARG A 139 2.92 -17.62 22.72
C ARG A 139 3.43 -18.05 21.34
N ASN A 140 3.95 -19.26 21.19
CA ASN A 140 4.39 -19.79 19.89
C ASN A 140 3.22 -19.97 18.93
N MET A 141 2.07 -20.45 19.43
CA MET A 141 0.84 -20.52 18.64
C MET A 141 0.40 -19.13 18.18
N PHE A 142 0.34 -18.14 19.08
CA PHE A 142 0.01 -16.76 18.73
C PHE A 142 1.00 -16.15 17.76
N LYS A 143 2.31 -16.41 17.91
CA LYS A 143 3.31 -15.92 16.96
C LYS A 143 2.99 -16.38 15.54
N LYS A 144 2.69 -17.68 15.37
CA LYS A 144 2.30 -18.23 14.07
C LYS A 144 1.05 -17.55 13.52
N LEU A 145 -0.03 -17.49 14.32
CA LEU A 145 -1.30 -16.90 13.89
C LEU A 145 -1.18 -15.41 13.53
N ILE A 146 -0.43 -14.64 14.32
CA ILE A 146 -0.18 -13.22 14.07
C ILE A 146 0.60 -13.04 12.77
N THR A 147 1.61 -13.88 12.51
CA THR A 147 2.36 -13.82 11.25
C THR A 147 1.45 -14.10 10.03
N GLU A 148 0.67 -15.18 10.06
CA GLU A 148 -0.26 -15.54 8.97
C GLU A 148 -1.31 -14.45 8.71
N GLU A 149 -1.83 -13.84 9.78
CA GLU A 149 -2.82 -12.76 9.66
C GLU A 149 -2.21 -11.47 9.12
N LEU A 150 -1.00 -11.10 9.57
CA LEU A 150 -0.29 -9.92 9.06
C LEU A 150 0.04 -10.05 7.56
N GLU A 151 0.47 -11.24 7.11
CA GLU A 151 0.69 -11.53 5.70
C GLU A 151 -0.61 -11.35 4.89
N THR A 152 -1.73 -11.83 5.42
CA THR A 152 -3.05 -11.69 4.79
C THR A 152 -3.48 -10.23 4.71
N ILE A 153 -3.32 -9.45 5.78
CA ILE A 153 -3.62 -8.02 5.81
C ILE A 153 -2.78 -7.26 4.78
N LEU A 154 -1.47 -7.53 4.73
CA LEU A 154 -0.55 -6.89 3.79
C LEU A 154 -0.93 -7.20 2.34
N ALA A 155 -1.28 -8.45 2.03
CA ALA A 155 -1.75 -8.83 0.70
C ALA A 155 -3.01 -8.04 0.31
N ASN A 156 -3.98 -7.92 1.21
CA ASN A 156 -5.22 -7.17 0.97
C ASN A 156 -4.97 -5.66 0.77
N VAL A 157 -4.06 -5.06 1.55
CA VAL A 157 -3.69 -3.64 1.39
C VAL A 157 -3.02 -3.41 0.02
N VAL A 158 -2.16 -4.33 -0.43
CA VAL A 158 -1.53 -4.22 -1.75
C VAL A 158 -2.57 -4.35 -2.86
N LEU A 159 -3.53 -5.26 -2.73
CA LEU A 159 -4.63 -5.40 -3.70
C LEU A 159 -5.47 -4.11 -3.76
N ASP A 160 -5.89 -3.56 -2.61
CA ASP A 160 -6.65 -2.30 -2.55
C ASP A 160 -5.87 -1.11 -3.12
N TYR A 161 -4.56 -1.01 -2.83
CA TYR A 161 -3.72 0.05 -3.40
C TYR A 161 -3.60 -0.05 -4.93
N ARG A 162 -3.46 -1.26 -5.45
CA ARG A 162 -3.39 -1.48 -6.90
C ARG A 162 -4.74 -1.19 -7.57
N ASP A 163 -5.85 -1.55 -6.95
CA ASP A 163 -7.20 -1.23 -7.43
C ASP A 163 -7.44 0.30 -7.48
N ARG A 164 -6.81 1.09 -6.60
CA ARG A 164 -6.92 2.57 -6.60
C ARG A 164 -6.05 3.26 -7.66
N GLN A 165 -4.91 2.68 -8.05
CA GLN A 165 -3.97 3.32 -8.97
C GLN A 165 -4.30 3.07 -10.45
N ASN A 166 -4.98 1.96 -10.77
CA ASN A 166 -5.55 1.74 -12.09
C ASN A 166 -7.05 2.02 -12.02
N PRO A 167 -7.57 3.13 -12.57
CA PRO A 167 -9.01 3.29 -12.67
C PRO A 167 -9.56 2.09 -13.44
N ILE A 168 -10.41 1.32 -12.79
CA ILE A 168 -11.09 0.15 -13.33
C ILE A 168 -11.92 0.62 -14.53
N ILE A 169 -11.45 0.35 -15.74
CA ILE A 169 -12.18 0.61 -16.99
C ILE A 169 -12.68 -0.74 -17.48
N THR A 170 -13.99 -0.96 -17.36
CA THR A 170 -14.62 -2.15 -17.91
C THR A 170 -14.44 -2.15 -19.42
N THR A 171 -13.67 -3.12 -19.89
CA THR A 171 -13.30 -3.25 -21.30
C THR A 171 -14.52 -3.68 -22.14
N PRO A 172 -14.57 -3.35 -23.44
CA PRO A 172 -15.62 -3.85 -24.35
C PRO A 172 -15.77 -5.38 -24.31
N GLU A 173 -14.66 -6.09 -24.16
CA GLU A 173 -14.60 -7.55 -24.08
C GLU A 173 -15.25 -8.09 -22.80
N GLU A 174 -15.06 -7.42 -21.66
CA GLU A 174 -15.74 -7.75 -20.41
C GLU A 174 -17.24 -7.46 -20.48
N ILE A 175 -17.63 -6.37 -21.15
CA ILE A 175 -19.03 -6.05 -21.42
C ILE A 175 -19.68 -7.13 -22.30
N GLU A 176 -18.99 -7.57 -23.36
CA GLU A 176 -19.46 -8.65 -24.23
C GLU A 176 -19.64 -9.95 -23.45
N GLY A 177 -18.62 -10.37 -22.69
CA GLY A 177 -18.68 -11.56 -21.85
C GLY A 177 -19.82 -11.50 -20.81
N PHE A 178 -20.02 -10.33 -20.19
CA PHE A 178 -21.14 -10.09 -19.28
C PHE A 178 -22.49 -10.29 -19.96
N TYR A 179 -22.69 -9.75 -21.16
CA TYR A 179 -23.96 -9.93 -21.87
C TYR A 179 -24.22 -11.38 -22.27
N ILE A 180 -23.18 -12.14 -22.63
CA ILE A 180 -23.32 -13.57 -22.93
C ILE A 180 -23.78 -14.32 -21.67
N VAL A 181 -23.11 -14.12 -20.53
CA VAL A 181 -23.49 -14.78 -19.27
C VAL A 181 -24.89 -14.33 -18.84
N ARG A 182 -25.20 -13.04 -18.91
CA ARG A 182 -26.53 -12.50 -18.57
C ARG A 182 -27.63 -13.11 -19.45
N SER A 183 -27.36 -13.29 -20.74
CA SER A 183 -28.29 -13.95 -21.67
C SER A 183 -28.53 -15.42 -21.29
N ILE A 184 -27.47 -16.16 -20.98
CA ILE A 184 -27.57 -17.56 -20.53
C ILE A 184 -28.42 -17.69 -19.26
N LEU A 185 -28.17 -16.82 -18.28
CA LEU A 185 -28.83 -16.89 -16.98
C LEU A 185 -30.29 -16.42 -17.01
N SER A 186 -30.66 -15.61 -18.00
CA SER A 186 -32.04 -15.12 -18.19
C SER A 186 -33.08 -16.24 -18.33
N GLU A 187 -32.63 -17.47 -18.63
CA GLU A 187 -33.48 -18.65 -18.69
C GLU A 187 -34.07 -19.09 -17.33
N ILE A 188 -33.42 -18.72 -16.21
CA ILE A 188 -33.78 -19.20 -14.87
C ILE A 188 -33.96 -18.10 -13.83
N ILE A 189 -33.47 -16.89 -14.11
CA ILE A 189 -33.60 -15.72 -13.23
C ILE A 189 -33.85 -14.47 -14.06
N ASP A 190 -34.39 -13.43 -13.41
CA ASP A 190 -34.47 -12.11 -14.03
C ASP A 190 -33.07 -11.57 -14.36
N SER A 191 -32.91 -11.01 -15.55
CA SER A 191 -31.66 -10.42 -16.02
C SER A 191 -31.14 -9.28 -15.14
N GLU A 192 -32.02 -8.59 -14.40
CA GLU A 192 -31.65 -7.52 -13.46
C GLU A 192 -30.90 -8.05 -12.23
N ARG A 193 -31.01 -9.35 -11.96
CA ARG A 193 -30.31 -10.01 -10.85
C ARG A 193 -28.88 -10.38 -11.19
N VAL A 194 -28.45 -10.20 -12.43
CA VAL A 194 -27.07 -10.49 -12.87
C VAL A 194 -26.30 -9.17 -12.90
N ALA A 195 -25.41 -8.99 -11.93
CA ALA A 195 -24.59 -7.80 -11.79
C ALA A 195 -23.16 -8.06 -12.28
N ILE A 196 -22.55 -7.01 -12.85
CA ILE A 196 -21.14 -6.99 -13.23
C ILE A 196 -20.38 -6.17 -12.19
N ARG A 197 -19.25 -6.69 -11.70
CA ARG A 197 -18.31 -5.97 -10.86
C ARG A 197 -16.90 -6.20 -11.35
N ASP A 198 -16.38 -5.19 -11.99
CA ASP A 198 -15.02 -5.18 -12.48
C ASP A 198 -13.99 -5.11 -11.32
N ARG A 199 -12.87 -5.79 -11.49
CA ARG A 199 -11.71 -5.85 -10.58
C ARG A 199 -10.46 -5.84 -11.42
N GLN A 200 -9.36 -5.35 -10.86
CA GLN A 200 -8.10 -5.22 -11.59
C GLN A 200 -7.61 -6.51 -12.28
N SER A 201 -7.84 -7.68 -11.69
CA SER A 201 -7.38 -8.95 -12.25
C SER A 201 -8.44 -9.68 -13.08
N TYR A 202 -9.73 -9.34 -12.91
CA TYR A 202 -10.85 -10.01 -13.56
C TYR A 202 -12.14 -9.21 -13.45
N CYS A 203 -13.07 -9.43 -14.36
CA CYS A 203 -14.44 -8.95 -14.23
C CYS A 203 -15.34 -10.02 -13.57
N ALA A 204 -15.90 -9.72 -12.39
CA ALA A 204 -16.79 -10.63 -11.66
C ALA A 204 -18.24 -10.50 -12.14
N ILE A 205 -18.92 -11.64 -12.31
CA ILE A 205 -20.36 -11.69 -12.55
C ILE A 205 -21.04 -12.28 -11.33
N LEU A 206 -22.00 -11.56 -10.77
CA LEU A 206 -22.59 -11.81 -9.45
C LEU A 206 -24.10 -12.00 -9.56
N LEU A 207 -24.66 -12.84 -8.69
CA LEU A 207 -26.09 -12.89 -8.45
C LEU A 207 -26.47 -11.87 -7.36
N ASP A 208 -27.46 -11.03 -7.63
CA ASP A 208 -28.00 -10.01 -6.74
C ASP A 208 -26.92 -9.05 -6.18
N ASP A 209 -25.92 -8.72 -7.01
CA ASP A 209 -24.80 -7.83 -6.67
C ASP A 209 -24.06 -8.19 -5.37
N ASN A 210 -24.00 -9.49 -5.05
CA ASN A 210 -23.45 -10.01 -3.81
C ASN A 210 -22.22 -10.88 -4.06
N GLN A 211 -21.09 -10.52 -3.44
CA GLN A 211 -19.81 -11.22 -3.60
C GLN A 211 -19.83 -12.68 -3.15
N ASN A 212 -20.67 -13.03 -2.16
CA ASN A 212 -20.82 -14.41 -1.72
C ASN A 212 -21.49 -15.29 -2.80
N TYR A 213 -22.24 -14.68 -3.71
CA TYR A 213 -22.93 -15.33 -4.83
C TYR A 213 -22.29 -14.98 -6.17
N THR A 214 -20.96 -15.01 -6.23
CA THR A 214 -20.19 -14.88 -7.48
C THR A 214 -20.45 -16.06 -8.39
N ILE A 215 -20.96 -15.82 -9.61
CA ILE A 215 -21.35 -16.82 -10.59
C ILE A 215 -20.14 -17.29 -11.41
N CYS A 216 -19.33 -16.35 -11.89
CA CYS A 216 -18.07 -16.60 -12.58
C CYS A 216 -17.17 -15.36 -12.54
N ARG A 217 -15.91 -15.53 -12.93
CA ARG A 217 -14.96 -14.41 -13.15
C ARG A 217 -14.39 -14.50 -14.55
N LEU A 218 -14.38 -13.38 -15.26
CA LEU A 218 -13.84 -13.24 -16.61
C LEU A 218 -12.44 -12.64 -16.51
N TYR A 219 -11.41 -13.36 -16.94
CA TYR A 219 -10.03 -12.88 -16.96
C TYR A 219 -9.70 -12.38 -18.37
N PHE A 220 -10.27 -11.24 -18.76
CA PHE A 220 -10.15 -10.69 -20.13
C PHE A 220 -9.22 -9.47 -20.22
N ASN A 221 -8.49 -9.18 -19.14
CA ASN A 221 -7.48 -8.13 -19.10
C ASN A 221 -6.29 -8.38 -20.04
N ASP A 222 -6.06 -9.63 -20.43
CA ASP A 222 -5.05 -10.05 -21.40
C ASP A 222 -5.75 -10.85 -22.52
N LEU A 223 -5.86 -10.24 -23.70
CA LEU A 223 -6.55 -10.84 -24.85
C LEU A 223 -5.82 -12.05 -25.44
N ASP A 224 -4.52 -12.19 -25.18
CA ASP A 224 -3.76 -13.37 -25.58
C ASP A 224 -3.97 -14.56 -24.62
N ASN A 225 -4.50 -14.31 -23.41
CA ASN A 225 -4.66 -15.28 -22.33
C ASN A 225 -6.06 -15.20 -21.69
N LEU A 226 -7.12 -15.31 -22.49
CA LEU A 226 -8.49 -15.29 -21.99
C LEU A 226 -8.77 -16.53 -21.12
N ALA A 227 -9.43 -16.31 -19.98
CA ALA A 227 -9.90 -17.40 -19.13
C ALA A 227 -11.20 -17.07 -18.40
N ILE A 228 -11.91 -18.11 -17.96
CA ILE A 228 -13.08 -18.00 -17.08
C ILE A 228 -12.88 -18.86 -15.83
N ALA A 229 -13.07 -18.27 -14.65
CA ALA A 229 -13.25 -19.03 -13.41
C ALA A 229 -14.72 -19.41 -13.24
N LEU A 230 -14.96 -20.69 -13.05
CA LEU A 230 -16.26 -21.28 -12.78
C LEU A 230 -16.31 -21.82 -11.35
N PHE A 231 -17.50 -21.82 -10.75
CA PHE A 231 -17.69 -22.31 -9.40
C PHE A 231 -18.65 -23.50 -9.39
N ASP A 232 -18.16 -24.65 -8.97
CA ASP A 232 -18.97 -25.89 -8.94
C ASP A 232 -19.80 -26.06 -7.65
N SER A 233 -19.43 -25.38 -6.57
CA SER A 233 -20.09 -25.49 -5.26
C SER A 233 -19.87 -24.23 -4.40
N MET A 234 -20.47 -24.23 -3.19
CA MET A 234 -20.19 -23.24 -2.14
C MET A 234 -19.03 -23.65 -1.23
N GLU A 235 -18.31 -24.73 -1.56
CA GLU A 235 -17.18 -25.19 -0.76
C GLU A 235 -16.05 -24.17 -0.74
N LYS A 236 -15.44 -24.05 0.44
CA LYS A 236 -14.29 -23.18 0.69
C LYS A 236 -13.05 -24.04 0.91
N ASN A 237 -11.92 -23.59 0.37
CA ASN A 237 -10.62 -24.20 0.59
C ASN A 237 -10.12 -23.93 2.03
N SER A 238 -8.93 -24.44 2.35
CA SER A 238 -8.31 -24.35 3.68
C SER A 238 -8.10 -22.93 4.20
N ILE A 239 -8.10 -21.94 3.29
CA ILE A 239 -7.95 -20.50 3.59
C ILE A 239 -9.27 -19.73 3.50
N GLY A 240 -10.41 -20.44 3.46
CA GLY A 240 -11.75 -19.83 3.50
C GLY A 240 -12.24 -19.23 2.17
N SER A 241 -11.50 -19.39 1.08
CA SER A 241 -11.87 -18.91 -0.27
C SER A 241 -12.67 -19.97 -1.03
N ARG A 242 -13.63 -19.55 -1.86
CA ARG A 242 -14.42 -20.50 -2.67
C ARG A 242 -13.52 -21.21 -3.68
N VAL A 243 -13.72 -22.52 -3.83
CA VAL A 243 -13.00 -23.31 -4.84
C VAL A 243 -13.51 -22.92 -6.21
N GLU A 244 -12.60 -22.48 -7.07
CA GLU A 244 -12.86 -22.11 -8.47
C GLU A 244 -12.05 -22.99 -9.42
N GLU A 245 -12.64 -23.30 -10.57
CA GLU A 245 -11.98 -23.95 -11.70
C GLU A 245 -11.67 -22.89 -12.75
N ASN A 246 -10.38 -22.64 -13.01
CA ASN A 246 -9.95 -21.72 -14.05
C ASN A 246 -9.79 -22.48 -15.37
N VAL A 247 -10.54 -22.06 -16.40
CA VAL A 247 -10.53 -22.65 -17.73
C VAL A 247 -10.08 -21.61 -18.75
N ALA A 248 -9.02 -21.92 -19.50
CA ALA A 248 -8.58 -21.09 -20.61
C ALA A 248 -9.56 -21.18 -21.78
N ILE A 249 -9.81 -20.05 -22.45
CA ILE A 249 -10.65 -19.96 -23.64
C ILE A 249 -9.89 -19.23 -24.73
N ASN A 250 -10.20 -19.50 -26.00
CA ASN A 250 -9.55 -18.82 -27.13
C ASN A 250 -10.37 -17.64 -27.64
N LYS A 251 -11.69 -17.63 -27.37
CA LYS A 251 -12.63 -16.59 -27.82
C LYS A 251 -13.71 -16.38 -26.77
N ILE A 252 -14.19 -15.14 -26.66
CA ILE A 252 -15.26 -14.75 -25.71
C ILE A 252 -16.55 -15.57 -25.94
N SER A 253 -16.86 -15.93 -27.19
CA SER A 253 -18.02 -16.77 -27.52
C SER A 253 -17.98 -18.19 -26.90
N GLU A 254 -16.81 -18.70 -26.53
CA GLU A 254 -16.67 -20.01 -25.87
C GLU A 254 -17.31 -20.04 -24.46
N ILE A 255 -17.71 -18.88 -23.91
CA ILE A 255 -18.55 -18.82 -22.70
C ILE A 255 -19.81 -19.70 -22.84
N HIS A 256 -20.37 -19.82 -24.06
CA HIS A 256 -21.54 -20.66 -24.32
C HIS A 256 -21.32 -22.15 -23.96
N ASP A 257 -20.08 -22.64 -24.05
CA ASP A 257 -19.75 -24.04 -23.74
C ASP A 257 -19.87 -24.33 -22.23
N PHE A 258 -19.85 -23.30 -21.38
CA PHE A 258 -20.00 -23.42 -19.93
C PHE A 258 -21.42 -23.16 -19.43
N ARG A 259 -22.39 -23.07 -20.34
CA ARG A 259 -23.81 -22.79 -20.02
C ARG A 259 -24.34 -23.63 -18.86
N ASP A 260 -24.16 -24.95 -18.92
CA ASP A 260 -24.73 -25.86 -17.92
C ASP A 260 -24.08 -25.67 -16.54
N LYS A 261 -22.78 -25.35 -16.50
CA LYS A 261 -22.07 -25.02 -15.26
C LYS A 261 -22.61 -23.71 -14.66
N LEU A 262 -22.74 -22.64 -15.46
CA LEU A 262 -23.28 -21.35 -15.01
C LEU A 262 -24.70 -21.48 -14.44
N LEU A 263 -25.57 -22.20 -15.14
CA LEU A 263 -26.94 -22.45 -14.68
C LEU A 263 -26.98 -23.29 -13.39
N LYS A 264 -26.10 -24.30 -13.26
CA LYS A 264 -25.97 -25.11 -12.04
C LYS A 264 -25.54 -24.24 -10.86
N THR A 265 -24.55 -23.38 -11.03
CA THR A 265 -24.05 -22.46 -9.99
C THR A 265 -25.17 -21.57 -9.45
N VAL A 266 -25.95 -20.93 -10.33
CA VAL A 266 -27.08 -20.08 -9.90
C VAL A 266 -28.17 -20.90 -9.19
N LYS A 267 -28.48 -22.12 -9.68
CA LYS A 267 -29.45 -23.00 -9.02
C LYS A 267 -29.03 -23.37 -7.59
N VAL A 268 -27.72 -23.52 -7.33
CA VAL A 268 -27.21 -23.74 -5.95
C VAL A 268 -27.52 -22.51 -5.09
N TYR A 269 -27.27 -21.29 -5.58
CA TYR A 269 -27.52 -20.06 -4.82
C TYR A 269 -29.00 -19.82 -4.52
N LEU A 270 -29.87 -20.11 -5.48
CA LEU A 270 -31.31 -19.99 -5.28
C LEU A 270 -31.85 -21.00 -4.25
N LYS A 271 -31.18 -22.15 -4.07
CA LYS A 271 -31.54 -23.11 -3.02
C LYS A 271 -31.07 -22.68 -1.64
N GLU A 272 -29.88 -22.09 -1.52
CA GLU A 272 -29.39 -21.59 -0.24
C GLU A 272 -30.13 -20.36 0.28
N LYS A 273 -30.70 -19.55 -0.62
CA LYS A 273 -31.51 -18.37 -0.24
C LYS A 273 -32.94 -18.72 0.23
N LYS A 274 -33.39 -19.97 0.09
CA LYS A 274 -34.70 -20.44 0.56
C LYS A 274 -34.61 -21.02 1.96
#